data_AF-A0A965QR79-F1
#
_entry.id   AF-A0A965QR79-F1
#
_cell.length_a   1.000
_cell.length_b   1.000
_cell.length_c   1.000
_cell.angle_alpha   90.00
_cell.angle_beta   90.00
_cell.angle_gamma   90.00
#
_symmetry.space_group_name_H-M   'P 1'
#
loop_
_entity.id
_entity.type
_entity.pdbx_description
1 polymer ?
#
loop_
_entity_poly.entity_id
_entity_poly.type
_entity_poly.pdbx_seq_one_letter_code
_entity_poly.pdbx_strand_id
1 'polypeptide(L)'
;MLFLRLILKIHMEHTKELEKQLSKHFSITSNALQCLVYMIVAIIFVKTVNLMKAASAVPINTKASSIYKRFQRFIRFFKFSFESYFSLV
;
A
#
# COMPACT_ATOMS: atom_id res chain seq x y z
N MET A 1 -11.01 6.13 22.20
CA MET A 1 -9.66 5.61 21.83
C MET A 1 -9.65 4.12 21.47
N LEU A 2 -10.47 3.25 22.10
CA LEU A 2 -10.58 1.82 21.76
C LEU A 2 -11.11 1.54 20.34
N PHE A 3 -12.13 2.28 19.90
CA PHE A 3 -12.76 2.07 18.59
C PHE A 3 -11.80 2.34 17.41
N LEU A 4 -10.98 3.39 17.52
CA LEU A 4 -9.95 3.70 16.54
C LEU A 4 -8.89 2.59 16.46
N ARG A 5 -8.48 2.03 17.60
CA ARG A 5 -7.53 0.90 17.67
C ARG A 5 -8.10 -0.38 17.05
N LEU A 6 -9.41 -0.61 17.17
CA LEU A 6 -10.07 -1.78 16.58
C LEU A 6 -10.12 -1.68 15.05
N ILE A 7 -10.49 -0.51 14.51
CA ILE A 7 -10.48 -0.23 13.07
C ILE A 7 -9.06 -0.35 12.50
N LEU A 8 -8.07 0.23 13.19
CA LEU A 8 -6.66 0.11 12.82
C LEU A 8 -6.19 -1.35 12.83
N LYS A 9 -6.60 -2.15 13.82
CA LYS A 9 -6.24 -3.58 13.91
C LYS A 9 -6.85 -4.41 12.78
N ILE A 10 -8.14 -4.21 12.48
CA ILE A 10 -8.82 -4.88 11.36
C ILE A 10 -8.15 -4.49 10.03
N HIS A 11 -7.86 -3.20 9.82
CA HIS A 11 -7.11 -2.74 8.65
C HIS A 11 -5.73 -3.41 8.54
N MET A 12 -5.01 -3.56 9.65
CA MET A 12 -3.69 -4.17 9.68
C MET A 12 -3.71 -5.66 9.36
N GLU A 13 -4.71 -6.41 9.83
CA GLU A 13 -4.87 -7.83 9.49
C GLU A 13 -5.15 -8.03 8.00
N HIS A 14 -6.04 -7.22 7.42
CA HIS A 14 -6.30 -7.26 5.98
C HIS A 14 -5.08 -6.84 5.14
N THR A 15 -4.27 -5.88 5.61
CA THR A 15 -3.02 -5.54 4.91
C THR A 15 -2.00 -6.69 4.91
N LYS A 16 -1.92 -7.48 5.97
CA LYS A 16 -0.99 -8.64 6.03
C LYS A 16 -1.41 -9.76 5.09
N GLU A 17 -2.71 -10.05 5.01
CA GLU A 17 -3.20 -11.06 4.06
C GLU A 17 -2.98 -10.58 2.62
N LEU A 18 -3.25 -9.30 2.32
CA LEU A 18 -2.97 -8.74 1.01
C LEU A 18 -1.47 -8.77 0.67
N GLU A 19 -0.60 -8.46 1.64
CA GLU A 19 0.86 -8.57 1.48
C GLU A 19 1.27 -10.00 1.12
N LYS A 20 0.72 -11.00 1.83
CA LYS A 20 0.98 -12.43 1.59
C LYS A 20 0.46 -12.91 0.23
N GLN A 21 -0.67 -12.40 -0.23
CA GLN A 21 -1.21 -12.72 -1.56
C GLN A 21 -0.29 -12.14 -2.64
N LEU A 22 0.05 -10.84 -2.52
CA LEU A 22 0.89 -10.15 -3.49
C LEU A 22 2.33 -10.67 -3.51
N SER A 23 2.88 -11.15 -2.39
CA SER A 23 4.24 -11.70 -2.36
C SER A 23 4.43 -12.92 -3.25
N LYS A 24 3.34 -13.64 -3.59
CA LYS A 24 3.40 -14.79 -4.51
C LYS A 24 3.63 -14.37 -5.96
N HIS A 25 3.35 -13.12 -6.26
CA HIS A 25 3.35 -12.58 -7.61
C HIS A 25 4.48 -11.58 -7.85
N PHE A 26 4.95 -10.91 -6.79
CA PHE A 26 5.97 -9.88 -6.88
C PHE A 26 7.24 -10.31 -6.16
N SER A 27 8.33 -10.50 -6.91
CA SER A 27 9.69 -10.72 -6.36
C SER A 27 10.36 -9.39 -5.98
N ILE A 28 9.70 -8.58 -5.14
CA ILE A 28 10.21 -7.28 -4.67
C ILE A 28 10.57 -7.31 -3.18
N THR A 29 11.33 -6.33 -2.71
CA THR A 29 11.69 -6.23 -1.29
C THR A 29 10.45 -6.08 -0.40
N SER A 30 10.49 -6.59 0.83
CA SER A 30 9.37 -6.47 1.79
C SER A 30 8.94 -4.99 1.99
N ASN A 31 9.90 -4.06 2.03
CA ASN A 31 9.58 -2.63 2.13
C ASN A 31 8.83 -2.08 0.91
N ALA A 32 9.15 -2.57 -0.29
CA ALA A 32 8.45 -2.20 -1.51
C ALA A 32 7.07 -2.86 -1.57
N LEU A 33 6.96 -4.12 -1.19
CA LEU A 33 5.70 -4.86 -1.13
C LEU A 33 4.71 -4.22 -0.13
N GLN A 34 5.17 -3.90 1.07
CA GLN A 34 4.37 -3.18 2.06
C GLN A 34 3.92 -1.81 1.52
N CYS A 35 4.79 -1.12 0.77
CA CYS A 35 4.43 0.16 0.16
C CYS A 35 3.35 -0.01 -0.92
N LEU A 36 3.43 -1.06 -1.73
CA LEU A 36 2.41 -1.41 -2.73
C LEU A 36 1.06 -1.68 -2.04
N VAL A 37 1.06 -2.49 -0.99
CA VAL A 37 -0.14 -2.78 -0.18
C VAL A 37 -0.78 -1.51 0.36
N TYR A 38 0.02 -0.63 0.99
CA TYR A 38 -0.49 0.65 1.51
C TYR A 38 -1.06 1.54 0.42
N MET A 39 -0.43 1.57 -0.75
CA MET A 39 -0.89 2.36 -1.88
C MET A 39 -2.21 1.85 -2.43
N ILE A 40 -2.34 0.53 -2.63
CA ILE A 40 -3.58 -0.11 -3.12
C ILE A 40 -4.74 0.18 -2.15
N VAL A 41 -4.55 -0.11 -0.86
CA VAL A 41 -5.59 0.10 0.15
C VAL A 41 -5.98 1.57 0.25
N ALA A 42 -5.00 2.48 0.26
CA ALA A 42 -5.26 3.90 0.33
C ALA A 42 -6.07 4.39 -0.88
N ILE A 43 -5.71 3.99 -2.11
CA ILE A 43 -6.41 4.40 -3.33
C ILE A 43 -7.84 3.86 -3.36
N ILE A 44 -8.06 2.61 -2.95
CA ILE A 44 -9.41 2.03 -2.84
C ILE A 44 -10.24 2.81 -1.82
N PHE A 45 -9.66 3.14 -0.67
CA PHE A 45 -10.34 3.86 0.40
C PHE A 45 -10.70 5.30 0.00
N VAL A 46 -9.75 6.06 -0.56
CA VAL A 46 -9.97 7.47 -0.94
C VAL A 46 -10.63 7.63 -2.32
N LYS A 47 -10.77 6.54 -3.08
CA LYS A 47 -11.34 6.50 -4.44
C LYS A 47 -10.66 7.50 -5.40
N THR A 48 -9.34 7.67 -5.27
CA THR A 48 -8.56 8.57 -6.12
C THR A 48 -7.10 8.16 -6.15
N VAL A 49 -6.45 8.40 -7.29
CA VAL A 49 -5.00 8.21 -7.47
C VAL A 49 -4.18 9.40 -6.97
N ASN A 50 -4.81 10.42 -6.38
CA ASN A 50 -4.10 11.54 -5.77
C ASN A 50 -3.25 11.06 -4.59
N LEU A 51 -1.93 11.06 -4.78
CA LEU A 51 -0.97 10.53 -3.80
C LEU A 51 -0.98 11.26 -2.46
N MET A 52 -1.32 12.55 -2.43
CA MET A 52 -1.41 13.30 -1.18
C MET A 52 -2.61 12.83 -0.37
N LYS A 53 -3.77 12.67 -1.02
CA LYS A 53 -4.98 12.12 -0.38
C LYS A 53 -4.75 10.67 0.07
N ALA A 54 -4.17 9.84 -0.79
CA ALA A 54 -3.83 8.46 -0.45
C ALA A 54 -2.86 8.38 0.76
N ALA A 55 -1.81 9.20 0.78
CA ALA A 55 -0.84 9.21 1.88
C ALA A 55 -1.46 9.60 3.23
N SER A 56 -2.46 10.49 3.22
CA SER A 56 -3.20 10.89 4.43
C SER A 56 -4.15 9.81 4.96
N ALA A 57 -4.51 8.83 4.14
CA ALA A 57 -5.43 7.76 4.49
C ALA A 57 -4.75 6.47 4.99
N VAL A 58 -3.42 6.40 4.98
CA VAL A 58 -2.70 5.21 5.44
C VAL A 58 -2.84 5.08 6.96
N PRO A 59 -3.34 3.96 7.50
CA PRO A 59 -3.67 3.77 8.91
C PRO A 59 -2.43 3.47 9.78
N ILE A 60 -1.35 4.26 9.65
CA ILE A 60 -0.12 4.08 10.43
C ILE A 60 0.23 5.34 11.22
N ASN A 61 0.96 5.16 12.32
CA ASN A 61 1.46 6.28 13.13
C ASN A 61 2.70 6.91 12.49
N THR A 62 2.55 7.48 11.30
CA THR A 62 3.62 8.16 10.55
C THR A 62 3.05 9.39 9.87
N LYS A 63 3.85 10.46 9.77
CA LYS A 63 3.43 11.69 9.10
C LYS A 63 3.04 11.40 7.64
N ALA A 64 1.89 11.93 7.21
CA ALA A 64 1.42 11.80 5.84
C ALA A 64 2.45 12.28 4.80
N SER A 65 3.24 13.31 5.11
CA SER A 65 4.33 13.80 4.26
C SER A 65 5.45 12.77 4.06
N SER A 66 5.78 11.99 5.10
CA SER A 66 6.74 10.89 4.99
C SER A 66 6.22 9.77 4.10
N ILE A 67 4.92 9.45 4.22
CA ILE A 67 4.27 8.44 3.39
C ILE A 67 4.18 8.89 1.93
N TYR A 68 3.83 10.14 1.69
CA TYR A 68 3.84 10.73 0.36
C TYR A 68 5.22 10.57 -0.31
N LYS A 69 6.32 10.89 0.40
CA LYS A 69 7.69 10.66 -0.09
C LYS A 69 8.01 9.19 -0.32
N ARG A 70 7.42 8.27 0.44
CA ARG A 70 7.59 6.82 0.25
C ARG A 70 6.88 6.37 -1.03
N PHE A 71 5.66 6.87 -1.28
CA PHE A 71 4.91 6.62 -2.50
C PHE A 71 5.61 7.16 -3.74
N GLN A 72 6.12 8.39 -3.69
CA GLN A 72 6.90 8.96 -4.79
C GLN A 72 8.14 8.11 -5.12
N ARG A 73 8.89 7.68 -4.09
CA ARG A 73 10.04 6.79 -4.27
C ARG A 73 9.63 5.45 -4.85
N PHE A 74 8.56 4.85 -4.33
CA PHE A 74 8.04 3.59 -4.83
C PHE A 74 7.70 3.70 -6.32
N ILE A 75 6.88 4.68 -6.74
CA ILE A 75 6.50 4.85 -8.14
C ILE A 75 7.71 5.09 -9.05
N ARG A 76 8.72 5.83 -8.57
CA ARG A 76 9.95 6.08 -9.35
C ARG A 76 10.74 4.80 -9.62
N PHE A 77 10.76 3.84 -8.70
CA PHE A 77 11.61 2.66 -8.77
C PHE A 77 10.85 1.37 -9.09
N PHE A 78 9.54 1.35 -8.87
CA PHE A 78 8.70 0.20 -9.14
C PHE A 78 8.55 0.05 -10.64
N LYS A 79 9.18 -0.99 -11.18
CA LYS A 79 9.02 -1.40 -12.56
C LYS A 79 8.02 -2.54 -12.60
N PHE A 80 6.99 -2.37 -13.43
CA PHE A 80 5.99 -3.38 -13.68
C PHE A 80 5.74 -3.40 -15.18
N SER A 81 6.11 -4.50 -15.84
CA SER A 81 5.95 -4.64 -17.29
C SER A 81 4.56 -5.17 -17.62
N PHE A 82 4.14 -4.97 -18.87
CA PHE A 82 2.90 -5.55 -19.36
C PHE A 82 2.93 -7.08 -19.37
N GLU A 83 4.11 -7.70 -19.58
CA GLU A 83 4.24 -9.17 -19.45
C GLU A 83 4.00 -9.62 -18.00
N SER A 84 4.48 -8.84 -17.02
CA SER A 84 4.27 -9.10 -15.60
C SER A 84 2.78 -9.04 -15.21
N TYR A 85 1.99 -8.24 -15.92
CA TYR A 85 0.54 -8.18 -15.75
C TYR A 85 -0.16 -9.42 -16.29
N PHE A 86 0.25 -9.92 -17.46
CA PHE A 86 -0.38 -11.09 -18.06
C PHE A 86 -0.17 -12.37 -17.24
N SER A 87 0.93 -12.48 -16.49
CA SER A 87 1.15 -13.60 -15.57
C SER A 87 0.27 -13.57 -14.30
N LEU A 88 -0.46 -12.47 -14.06
CA LEU A 88 -1.33 -12.29 -12.90
C LEU A 88 -2.81 -12.62 -13.16
N VAL A 89 -3.22 -12.65 -14.43
CA VAL A 89 -4.61 -12.83 -14.88
C VAL A 89 -4.75 -14.22 -15.48
#